data_AF-A0A7M2J923-F1
#
_entry.id   AF-A0A7M2J923-F1
#
_cell.length_a   1.000
_cell.length_b   1.000
_cell.length_c   1.000
_cell.angle_alpha   90.00
_cell.angle_beta   90.00
_cell.angle_gamma   90.00
#
_symmetry.space_group_name_H-M   'P 1'
#
loop_
_entity.id
_entity.type
_entity.pdbx_description
1 polymer ?
#
loop_
_entity_poly.entity_id
_entity_poly.type
_entity_poly.pdbx_seq_one_letter_code
_entity_poly.pdbx_strand_id
1 'polypeptide(L)'
;MFVIVSHPFADFREFLDGDTRRVTSPSLPLGVPGKDFLRSSGILTSRKSGGVIEWPGEEVFIDATSALVLPDAIGKKQLGTAENQFNIKHVVRRLHSDGNTTRFDIGFKLAKVDSSSKRKQIDLLSVVNEILSLDIGVRCTKTALLNRSLVSAGKLLAKHFLISTTKHSHPKIDCPLWWLSSGQPTAIIEYESADGKIITDAGKKLKNVTRHESGIAHSWLNVKGLRCGVWFVEKSTSDCDSTRRLRIHLLRLHAEVESLRLVLSKVSSDDWSHSKKNKYAQDRLQLYLNKTLGDLQKKSRYGHVQSPILEIARQAHDNVLEGYATSLLHMRRQVLSKVDNYLSTELSDAKIVNHYHGGVMNTSIQLGNVSVGGDFNLAIAESITDSFNRVKKSQTDVTLKAKLEELTQVIAELSNKLSPPLAERVSQDLSSLVTEAISPTPRKEWYEVSAQGILDATKSVAELAAPVASAISAVLALIG
;
A
#
# COMPACT_ATOMS: atom_id res chain seq x y z
N MET A 1 -11.10 20.96 25.52
CA MET A 1 -11.21 20.13 24.31
C MET A 1 -10.06 20.38 23.33
N PHE A 2 -9.69 19.39 22.52
CA PHE A 2 -8.65 19.48 21.48
C PHE A 2 -9.15 18.83 20.19
N VAL A 3 -8.89 19.43 19.03
CA VAL A 3 -9.27 18.88 17.71
C VAL A 3 -8.05 18.86 16.82
N ILE A 4 -7.82 17.77 16.11
CA ILE A 4 -6.78 17.64 15.09
C ILE A 4 -7.38 17.14 13.80
N VAL A 5 -6.94 17.70 12.67
CA VAL A 5 -7.29 17.27 11.32
C VAL A 5 -6.00 16.83 10.63
N SER A 6 -6.02 15.66 10.01
CA SER A 6 -4.85 15.07 9.35
C SER A 6 -5.13 14.79 7.88
N HIS A 7 -4.18 15.18 7.03
CA HIS A 7 -4.19 14.91 5.59
C HIS A 7 -3.06 13.94 5.25
N PRO A 8 -3.38 12.67 4.91
CA PRO A 8 -2.37 11.72 4.49
C PRO A 8 -1.96 11.93 3.03
N PHE A 9 -0.70 11.61 2.72
CA PHE A 9 -0.11 11.70 1.39
C PHE A 9 0.64 10.42 1.01
N ALA A 10 0.53 10.05 -0.27
CA ALA A 10 1.35 9.05 -0.92
C ALA A 10 2.31 9.71 -1.91
N ASP A 11 3.61 9.45 -1.78
CA ASP A 11 4.65 9.88 -2.70
C ASP A 11 4.99 8.73 -3.65
N PHE A 12 4.64 8.86 -4.92
CA PHE A 12 4.86 7.80 -5.91
C PHE A 12 6.27 7.81 -6.47
N ARG A 13 7.05 8.89 -6.25
CA ARG A 13 8.35 9.08 -6.89
C ARG A 13 9.38 8.01 -6.57
N GLU A 14 9.23 7.27 -5.46
CA GLU A 14 10.12 6.14 -5.15
C GLU A 14 9.89 4.92 -6.02
N PHE A 15 8.72 4.86 -6.65
CA PHE A 15 8.29 3.75 -7.48
C PHE A 15 8.42 4.10 -8.97
N LEU A 16 8.80 5.34 -9.32
CA LEU A 16 8.86 5.77 -10.72
C LEU A 16 10.25 5.57 -11.31
N ASP A 17 10.25 5.43 -12.63
CA ASP A 17 11.47 5.38 -13.42
C ASP A 17 12.04 6.76 -13.69
N GLY A 18 13.37 6.84 -13.73
CA GLY A 18 14.11 8.05 -14.05
C GLY A 18 14.27 9.03 -12.89
N ASP A 19 14.81 10.21 -13.21
CA ASP A 19 15.09 11.26 -12.23
C ASP A 19 13.80 12.01 -11.86
N THR A 20 13.18 11.60 -10.76
CA THR A 20 12.03 12.30 -10.16
C THR A 20 12.41 13.58 -9.43
N ARG A 21 13.72 13.88 -9.35
CA ARG A 21 14.29 15.04 -8.66
C ARG A 21 13.87 15.15 -7.20
N ARG A 22 13.42 14.06 -6.60
CA ARG A 22 13.12 14.04 -5.18
C ARG A 22 14.37 14.41 -4.40
N VAL A 23 14.23 15.38 -3.50
CA VAL A 23 15.31 15.75 -2.57
C VAL A 23 15.37 14.69 -1.49
N THR A 24 16.57 14.20 -1.19
CA THR A 24 16.81 13.20 -0.14
C THR A 24 16.88 13.81 1.26
N SER A 25 17.10 15.13 1.35
CA SER A 25 17.12 15.91 2.59
C SER A 25 15.85 16.75 2.77
N PRO A 26 15.27 16.82 3.98
CA PRO A 26 15.70 16.10 5.18
C PRO A 26 15.38 14.60 5.08
N SER A 27 16.28 13.76 5.56
CA SER A 27 16.12 12.30 5.55
C SER A 27 15.16 11.84 6.65
N LEU A 28 13.89 12.24 6.59
CA LEU A 28 12.88 11.87 7.58
C LEU A 28 12.73 10.34 7.66
N PRO A 29 12.71 9.74 8.87
CA PRO A 29 12.70 10.37 10.19
C PRO A 29 14.10 10.57 10.82
N LEU A 30 15.19 10.27 10.12
CA LEU A 30 16.57 10.29 10.60
C LEU A 30 17.27 11.66 10.51
N GLY A 31 16.55 12.72 10.12
CA GLY A 31 17.12 14.06 10.05
C GLY A 31 17.49 14.61 11.44
N VAL A 32 18.35 15.63 11.47
CA VAL A 32 18.83 16.28 12.70
C VAL A 32 17.92 17.45 13.08
N PRO A 33 17.15 17.37 14.19
CA PRO A 33 16.29 18.46 14.64
C PRO A 33 17.09 19.73 14.92
N GLY A 34 16.54 20.89 14.55
CA GLY A 34 17.19 22.20 14.70
C GLY A 34 18.27 22.52 13.65
N LYS A 35 18.68 21.55 12.83
CA LYS A 35 19.63 21.75 11.73
C LYS A 35 18.98 21.55 10.38
N ASP A 36 18.25 20.45 10.23
CA ASP A 36 17.59 20.11 8.99
C ASP A 36 16.27 20.87 8.85
N PHE A 37 15.90 21.20 7.62
CA PHE A 37 14.65 21.90 7.33
C PHE A 37 14.06 21.44 6.01
N LEU A 38 12.75 21.58 5.87
CA LEU A 38 12.06 21.44 4.61
C LEU A 38 11.78 22.83 4.04
N ARG A 39 12.32 23.08 2.84
CA ARG A 39 12.13 24.32 2.10
C ARG A 39 10.67 24.74 2.05
N SER A 40 10.43 26.05 2.20
CA SER A 40 9.10 26.67 2.17
C SER A 40 8.10 26.13 3.20
N SER A 41 8.55 25.31 4.15
CA SER A 41 7.69 24.68 5.16
C SER A 41 8.17 25.05 6.56
N GLY A 42 9.39 24.64 6.92
CA GLY A 42 10.03 25.00 8.19
C GLY A 42 11.04 23.96 8.67
N ILE A 43 11.44 24.08 9.93
CA ILE A 43 12.55 23.33 10.52
C ILE A 43 12.11 21.97 11.06
N LEU A 44 13.00 20.98 10.98
CA LEU A 44 12.84 19.70 11.65
C LEU A 44 12.95 19.90 13.16
N THR A 45 11.97 19.39 13.89
CA THR A 45 11.81 19.61 15.33
C THR A 45 11.48 18.30 16.02
N SER A 46 11.93 18.15 17.27
CA SER A 46 11.53 17.03 18.13
C SER A 46 10.27 17.37 18.93
N ARG A 47 9.41 16.38 19.08
CA ARG A 47 8.26 16.44 19.98
C ARG A 47 8.76 16.43 21.42
N LYS A 48 8.37 17.43 22.20
CA LYS A 48 8.72 17.55 23.64
C LYS A 48 8.34 16.30 24.45
N SER A 49 7.23 15.65 24.09
CA SER A 49 6.73 14.45 24.76
C SER A 49 7.29 13.14 24.20
N GLY A 50 8.31 13.20 23.32
CA GLY A 50 8.86 12.02 22.66
C GLY A 50 7.89 11.34 21.69
N GLY A 51 8.35 10.25 21.07
CA GLY A 51 7.59 9.47 20.08
C GLY A 51 6.66 8.45 20.72
N VAL A 52 6.34 7.43 19.93
CA VAL A 52 5.60 6.23 20.33
C VAL A 52 6.41 5.05 19.77
N ILE A 53 6.77 4.09 20.62
CA ILE A 53 7.76 3.04 20.28
C ILE A 53 7.30 2.20 19.08
N GLU A 54 6.00 2.03 18.93
CA GLU A 54 5.37 1.30 17.82
C GLU A 54 5.46 2.06 16.49
N TRP A 55 5.78 3.35 16.50
CA TRP A 55 5.84 4.21 15.32
C TRP A 55 7.15 5.03 15.31
N PRO A 56 8.26 4.44 14.84
CA PRO A 56 9.51 5.16 14.69
C PRO A 56 9.33 6.41 13.83
N GLY A 57 9.87 7.54 14.29
CA GLY A 57 9.78 8.83 13.61
C GLY A 57 8.62 9.72 14.04
N GLU A 58 7.71 9.27 14.89
CA GLU A 58 6.65 10.14 15.48
C GLU A 58 7.19 11.17 16.48
N GLU A 59 8.42 10.95 16.97
CA GLU A 59 9.20 11.85 17.81
C GLU A 59 9.71 13.08 17.05
N VAL A 60 9.82 13.03 15.72
CA VAL A 60 10.29 14.15 14.90
C VAL A 60 9.24 14.59 13.89
N PHE A 61 9.23 15.87 13.56
CA PHE A 61 8.33 16.44 12.56
C PHE A 61 8.90 17.74 11.99
N ILE A 62 8.46 18.10 10.79
CA ILE A 62 8.69 19.44 10.25
C ILE A 62 7.63 20.38 10.85
N ASP A 63 8.07 21.47 11.49
CA ASP A 63 7.17 22.58 11.82
C ASP A 63 6.75 23.25 10.52
N ALA A 64 5.53 22.96 10.08
CA ALA A 64 5.04 23.39 8.78
C ALA A 64 4.26 24.71 8.88
N THR A 65 4.65 25.58 9.82
CA THR A 65 4.05 26.90 10.02
C THR A 65 4.04 27.75 8.75
N SER A 66 5.02 27.61 7.86
CA SER A 66 5.05 28.38 6.60
C SER A 66 4.18 27.76 5.51
N ALA A 67 3.88 26.46 5.56
CA ALA A 67 3.11 25.78 4.51
C ALA A 67 1.62 26.19 4.51
N LEU A 68 1.09 26.50 5.69
CA LEU A 68 -0.33 26.78 5.91
C LEU A 68 -0.51 28.06 6.75
N VAL A 69 -1.32 28.97 6.23
CA VAL A 69 -1.70 30.23 6.85
C VAL A 69 -3.14 30.12 7.31
N LEU A 70 -3.38 30.43 8.59
CA LEU A 70 -4.72 30.52 9.16
C LEU A 70 -5.22 31.97 9.04
N PRO A 71 -6.55 32.21 9.06
CA PRO A 71 -7.10 33.56 9.09
C PRO A 71 -6.55 34.36 10.28
N ASP A 72 -6.23 35.65 10.07
CA ASP A 72 -5.64 36.52 11.10
C ASP A 72 -6.51 36.61 12.37
N ALA A 73 -7.83 36.53 12.21
CA ALA A 73 -8.80 36.57 13.29
C ALA A 73 -9.16 35.19 13.86
N ILE A 74 -8.38 34.12 13.60
CA ILE A 74 -8.72 32.77 14.07
C ILE A 74 -8.88 32.73 15.60
N GLY A 75 -8.04 33.45 16.35
CA GLY A 75 -8.12 33.53 17.82
C GLY A 75 -9.35 34.26 18.36
N LYS A 76 -10.03 35.03 17.50
CA LYS A 76 -11.28 35.76 17.82
C LYS A 76 -12.52 34.99 17.34
N LYS A 77 -12.34 33.92 16.55
CA LYS A 77 -13.45 33.14 16.05
C LYS A 77 -14.04 32.32 17.20
N GLN A 78 -15.33 32.47 17.41
CA GLN A 78 -16.09 31.61 18.31
C GLN A 78 -16.70 30.48 17.49
N LEU A 79 -16.67 29.27 18.04
CA LEU A 79 -17.28 28.08 17.45
C LEU A 79 -18.41 27.55 18.32
N GLY A 80 -19.36 26.85 17.71
CA GLY A 80 -20.48 26.22 18.40
C GLY A 80 -21.74 27.07 18.44
N THR A 81 -22.70 26.67 19.27
CA THR A 81 -24.00 27.34 19.37
C THR A 81 -23.94 28.55 20.31
N ALA A 82 -24.97 29.40 20.29
CA ALA A 82 -25.11 30.53 21.23
C ALA A 82 -24.97 30.11 22.70
N GLU A 83 -25.32 28.86 23.02
CA GLU A 83 -25.28 28.30 24.37
C GLU A 83 -23.94 27.64 24.73
N ASN A 84 -23.12 27.28 23.72
CA ASN A 84 -21.85 26.57 23.89
C ASN A 84 -20.80 27.14 22.94
N GLN A 85 -20.30 28.32 23.28
CA GLN A 85 -19.26 28.98 22.51
C GLN A 85 -17.86 28.55 22.95
N PHE A 86 -16.98 28.35 21.96
CA PHE A 86 -15.57 28.04 22.17
C PHE A 86 -14.68 29.06 21.50
N ASN A 87 -13.70 29.57 22.23
CA ASN A 87 -12.56 30.25 21.66
C ASN A 87 -11.61 29.21 21.06
N ILE A 88 -11.23 29.42 19.80
CA ILE A 88 -10.30 28.54 19.08
C ILE A 88 -8.88 29.10 19.09
N LYS A 89 -7.92 28.26 19.48
CA LYS A 89 -6.49 28.56 19.39
C LYS A 89 -5.79 27.48 18.59
N HIS A 90 -5.15 27.84 17.49
CA HIS A 90 -4.26 26.93 16.78
C HIS A 90 -3.03 26.57 17.62
N VAL A 91 -2.64 25.29 17.59
CA VAL A 91 -1.54 24.75 18.41
C VAL A 91 -0.60 23.79 17.67
N VAL A 92 -1.00 23.24 16.51
CA VAL A 92 -0.22 22.23 15.77
C VAL A 92 -0.31 22.49 14.27
N ARG A 93 0.85 22.61 13.61
CA ARG A 93 1.04 22.50 12.15
C ARG A 93 2.27 21.64 11.92
N ARG A 94 2.08 20.34 11.69
CA ARG A 94 3.17 19.37 11.66
C ARG A 94 3.09 18.53 10.42
N LEU A 95 4.22 18.34 9.77
CA LEU A 95 4.36 17.34 8.73
C LEU A 95 5.21 16.19 9.27
N HIS A 96 4.63 15.00 9.25
CA HIS A 96 5.26 13.74 9.63
C HIS A 96 5.57 12.93 8.39
N SER A 97 6.73 12.26 8.37
CA SER A 97 7.09 11.29 7.33
C SER A 97 8.04 10.25 7.92
N ASP A 98 7.81 8.98 7.61
CA ASP A 98 8.74 7.88 7.90
C ASP A 98 9.41 7.34 6.61
N GLY A 99 9.38 8.14 5.54
CA GLY A 99 9.83 7.76 4.20
C GLY A 99 8.75 7.04 3.37
N ASN A 100 7.87 6.28 4.01
CA ASN A 100 6.80 5.54 3.33
C ASN A 100 5.46 6.25 3.34
N THR A 101 5.09 6.78 4.50
CA THR A 101 3.80 7.40 4.76
C THR A 101 4.05 8.82 5.25
N THR A 102 3.43 9.78 4.58
CA THR A 102 3.52 11.18 4.97
C THR A 102 2.15 11.69 5.38
N ARG A 103 2.07 12.50 6.44
CA ARG A 103 0.82 13.17 6.82
C ARG A 103 1.04 14.59 7.33
N PHE A 104 0.06 15.44 7.10
CA PHE A 104 0.04 16.82 7.58
C PHE A 104 -1.04 17.00 8.64
N ASP A 105 -0.65 17.33 9.86
CA ASP A 105 -1.49 17.45 11.04
C ASP A 105 -1.71 18.93 11.40
N ILE A 106 -2.98 19.32 11.57
CA ILE A 106 -3.42 20.67 11.93
C ILE A 106 -4.28 20.58 13.18
N GLY A 107 -3.86 21.18 14.28
CA GLY A 107 -4.51 21.03 15.58
C GLY A 107 -4.92 22.35 16.24
N PHE A 108 -6.04 22.29 16.95
CA PHE A 108 -6.70 23.40 17.62
C PHE A 108 -7.04 23.03 19.06
N LYS A 109 -6.73 23.93 19.99
CA LYS A 109 -7.22 23.90 21.37
C LYS A 109 -8.50 24.74 21.44
N LEU A 110 -9.54 24.17 22.03
CA LEU A 110 -10.82 24.83 22.24
C LEU A 110 -10.98 25.09 23.73
N ALA A 111 -11.19 26.36 24.07
CA ALA A 111 -11.49 26.82 25.42
C ALA A 111 -12.94 27.32 25.46
N LYS A 112 -13.73 26.84 26.42
CA LYS A 112 -15.10 27.29 26.58
C LYS A 112 -15.10 28.78 26.97
N VAL A 113 -15.97 29.57 26.36
CA VAL A 113 -16.25 30.94 26.80
C VAL A 113 -17.18 30.84 28.01
N ASP A 114 -16.84 31.49 29.13
CA ASP A 114 -17.61 31.39 30.38
C ASP A 114 -19.10 31.64 30.15
N SER A 115 -19.88 30.56 30.19
CA SER A 115 -21.33 30.62 30.19
C SER A 115 -21.80 30.48 31.62
N SER A 116 -22.29 31.57 32.22
CA SER A 116 -22.92 31.58 33.55
C SER A 116 -24.20 30.70 33.62
N SER A 117 -24.70 30.25 32.48
CA SER A 117 -25.81 29.31 32.34
C SER A 117 -25.40 27.86 32.63
N LYS A 118 -26.29 27.13 33.32
CA LYS A 118 -26.24 25.68 33.59
C LYS A 118 -25.59 24.91 32.44
N ARG A 119 -24.65 23.99 32.74
CA ARG A 119 -23.95 23.12 31.76
C ARG A 119 -24.96 22.40 30.86
N LYS A 120 -25.28 22.99 29.71
CA LYS A 120 -26.04 22.33 28.64
C LYS A 120 -25.08 21.48 27.80
N GLN A 121 -25.61 20.41 27.22
CA GLN A 121 -24.85 19.45 26.42
C GLN A 121 -24.24 20.11 25.19
N ILE A 122 -22.99 19.78 24.87
CA ILE A 122 -22.26 20.31 23.70
C ILE A 122 -22.49 19.39 22.50
N ASP A 123 -22.88 19.96 21.36
CA ASP A 123 -22.88 19.27 20.07
C ASP A 123 -21.47 19.26 19.47
N LEU A 124 -20.74 18.17 19.72
CA LEU A 124 -19.38 17.98 19.22
C LEU A 124 -19.30 17.89 17.69
N LEU A 125 -20.37 17.44 17.01
CA LEU A 125 -20.37 17.31 15.55
C LEU A 125 -20.40 18.70 14.90
N SER A 126 -21.24 19.61 15.41
CA SER A 126 -21.28 21.00 14.91
C SER A 126 -19.91 21.66 15.04
N VAL A 127 -19.26 21.52 16.20
CA VAL A 127 -17.92 22.08 16.45
C VAL A 127 -16.90 21.54 15.44
N VAL A 128 -16.87 20.22 15.21
CA VAL A 128 -15.95 19.63 14.23
C VAL A 128 -16.28 20.07 12.81
N ASN A 129 -17.56 20.13 12.43
CA ASN A 129 -18.00 20.58 11.12
C ASN A 129 -17.56 22.03 10.83
N GLU A 130 -17.68 22.93 11.81
CA GLU A 130 -17.20 24.31 11.71
C GLU A 130 -15.68 24.40 11.56
N ILE A 131 -14.92 23.55 12.28
CA ILE A 131 -13.45 23.46 12.16
C ILE A 131 -13.05 22.96 10.76
N LEU A 132 -13.66 21.89 10.30
CA LEU A 132 -13.42 21.32 8.96
C LEU A 132 -13.77 22.31 7.84
N SER A 133 -14.70 23.22 8.11
CA SER A 133 -15.14 24.27 7.19
C SER A 133 -14.28 25.53 7.22
N LEU A 134 -13.32 25.66 8.14
CA LEU A 134 -12.43 26.83 8.23
C LEU A 134 -11.71 27.06 6.91
N ASP A 135 -11.80 28.28 6.40
CA ASP A 135 -11.01 28.67 5.23
C ASP A 135 -9.57 28.94 5.65
N ILE A 136 -8.64 28.29 4.97
CA ILE A 136 -7.20 28.34 5.23
C ILE A 136 -6.46 28.62 3.93
N GLY A 137 -5.32 29.31 4.04
CA GLY A 137 -4.43 29.56 2.92
C GLY A 137 -3.32 28.52 2.87
N VAL A 138 -3.10 27.87 1.73
CA VAL A 138 -1.96 26.98 1.51
C VAL A 138 -1.00 27.63 0.52
N ARG A 139 0.28 27.75 0.89
CA ARG A 139 1.29 28.27 -0.05
C ARG A 139 1.52 27.21 -1.12
N CYS A 140 1.38 27.58 -2.39
CA CYS A 140 1.62 26.67 -3.51
C CYS A 140 2.89 27.04 -4.29
N THR A 141 3.30 28.29 -4.24
CA THR A 141 4.58 28.79 -4.75
C THR A 141 5.15 29.81 -3.76
N LYS A 142 6.30 30.42 -4.07
CA LYS A 142 6.89 31.47 -3.21
C LYS A 142 5.92 32.62 -2.91
N THR A 143 4.99 32.92 -3.83
CA THR A 143 4.11 34.10 -3.74
C THR A 143 2.62 33.76 -3.74
N ALA A 144 2.21 32.60 -4.26
CA ALA A 144 0.78 32.26 -4.37
C ALA A 144 0.26 31.56 -3.11
N LEU A 145 -0.68 32.21 -2.44
CA LEU A 145 -1.51 31.63 -1.39
C LEU A 145 -2.88 31.25 -2.00
N LEU A 146 -3.25 29.98 -1.89
CA LEU A 146 -4.56 29.50 -2.38
C LEU A 146 -5.45 29.15 -1.19
N ASN A 147 -6.65 29.72 -1.16
CA ASN A 147 -7.61 29.51 -0.09
C ASN A 147 -8.51 28.30 -0.36
N ARG A 148 -8.68 27.44 0.65
CA ARG A 148 -9.57 26.28 0.64
C ARG A 148 -10.10 26.02 2.04
N SER A 149 -11.20 25.27 2.15
CA SER A 149 -11.61 24.75 3.46
C SER A 149 -10.56 23.77 3.98
N LEU A 150 -10.43 23.68 5.30
CA LEU A 150 -9.51 22.78 5.97
C LEU A 150 -9.68 21.35 5.47
N VAL A 151 -10.91 20.82 5.40
CA VAL A 151 -11.19 19.46 4.90
C VAL A 151 -10.73 19.23 3.44
N SER A 152 -10.71 20.27 2.60
CA SER A 152 -10.36 20.16 1.18
C SER A 152 -8.90 20.53 0.87
N ALA A 153 -8.11 20.92 1.87
CA ALA A 153 -6.76 21.43 1.68
C ALA A 153 -5.72 20.38 1.27
N GLY A 154 -6.03 19.08 1.43
CA GLY A 154 -5.10 17.97 1.19
C GLY A 154 -4.40 18.03 -0.18
N LYS A 155 -5.14 18.30 -1.27
CA LYS A 155 -4.55 18.43 -2.62
C LYS A 155 -3.57 19.59 -2.75
N LEU A 156 -3.85 20.72 -2.11
CA LEU A 156 -2.94 21.88 -2.13
C LEU A 156 -1.70 21.64 -1.27
N LEU A 157 -1.87 21.00 -0.11
CA LEU A 157 -0.76 20.61 0.76
C LEU A 157 0.15 19.58 0.08
N ALA A 158 -0.44 18.62 -0.63
CA ALA A 158 0.30 17.67 -1.46
C ALA A 158 1.12 18.38 -2.54
N LYS A 159 0.52 19.31 -3.28
CA LYS A 159 1.24 20.14 -4.27
C LYS A 159 2.38 20.94 -3.64
N HIS A 160 2.14 21.59 -2.51
CA HIS A 160 3.17 22.32 -1.76
C HIS A 160 4.34 21.41 -1.39
N PHE A 161 4.03 20.22 -0.87
CA PHE A 161 5.04 19.26 -0.44
C PHE A 161 5.84 18.70 -1.61
N LEU A 162 5.19 18.37 -2.74
CA LEU A 162 5.84 17.96 -3.98
C LEU A 162 6.87 19.01 -4.43
N ILE A 163 6.47 20.28 -4.49
CA ILE A 163 7.37 21.37 -4.89
C ILE A 163 8.52 21.50 -3.87
N SER A 164 8.21 21.50 -2.58
CA SER A 164 9.20 21.65 -1.51
C SER A 164 10.28 20.56 -1.54
N THR A 165 9.90 19.34 -1.90
CA THR A 165 10.76 18.15 -1.98
C THR A 165 11.26 17.82 -3.38
N THR A 166 11.19 18.76 -4.34
CA THR A 166 11.72 18.55 -5.71
C THR A 166 12.89 19.51 -5.99
N LYS A 167 13.98 19.02 -6.57
CA LYS A 167 15.13 19.85 -6.98
C LYS A 167 14.69 20.80 -8.11
N HIS A 168 15.08 22.07 -8.01
CA HIS A 168 14.70 23.12 -8.98
C HIS A 168 15.85 23.50 -9.94
N SER A 169 16.86 22.66 -10.10
CA SER A 169 17.97 22.92 -11.03
C SER A 169 17.53 22.88 -12.49
N HIS A 170 18.26 23.59 -13.37
CA HIS A 170 18.08 23.50 -14.82
C HIS A 170 18.58 22.14 -15.36
N PRO A 171 17.98 21.58 -16.43
CA PRO A 171 16.77 22.04 -17.14
C PRO A 171 15.49 21.83 -16.33
N LYS A 172 14.39 22.53 -16.62
CA LYS A 172 13.12 22.37 -15.88
C LYS A 172 12.45 21.06 -16.27
N ILE A 173 12.50 20.04 -15.41
CA ILE A 173 11.67 18.85 -15.57
C ILE A 173 10.23 19.21 -15.21
N ASP A 174 9.28 18.81 -16.05
CA ASP A 174 7.87 18.88 -15.70
C ASP A 174 7.62 17.98 -14.50
N CYS A 175 7.00 18.51 -13.45
CA CYS A 175 6.76 17.81 -12.19
C CYS A 175 5.26 17.55 -12.09
N PRO A 176 4.77 16.40 -12.56
CA PRO A 176 3.36 16.09 -12.58
C PRO A 176 2.80 16.08 -11.17
N LEU A 177 1.68 16.78 -10.97
CA LEU A 177 1.04 16.90 -9.66
C LEU A 177 0.64 15.54 -9.07
N TRP A 178 0.44 14.52 -9.90
CA TRP A 178 0.06 13.19 -9.45
C TRP A 178 1.20 12.43 -8.74
N TRP A 179 2.46 12.85 -8.91
CA TRP A 179 3.61 12.27 -8.21
C TRP A 179 3.48 12.28 -6.70
N LEU A 180 2.69 13.20 -6.14
CA LEU A 180 2.30 13.19 -4.74
C LEU A 180 0.80 13.43 -4.62
N SER A 181 0.07 12.42 -4.14
CA SER A 181 -1.39 12.50 -4.00
C SER A 181 -1.82 12.54 -2.54
N SER A 182 -2.96 13.18 -2.28
CA SER A 182 -3.57 13.24 -0.95
C SER A 182 -4.71 12.24 -0.81
N GLY A 183 -4.76 11.58 0.35
CA GLY A 183 -5.84 10.67 0.73
C GLY A 183 -7.01 11.40 1.38
N GLN A 184 -7.96 10.63 1.87
CA GLN A 184 -9.10 11.18 2.59
C GLN A 184 -8.64 11.75 3.95
N PRO A 185 -9.11 12.95 4.34
CA PRO A 185 -8.77 13.51 5.64
C PRO A 185 -9.48 12.77 6.77
N THR A 186 -8.85 12.75 7.95
CA THR A 186 -9.50 12.33 9.20
C THR A 186 -9.39 13.43 10.24
N ALA A 187 -10.35 13.50 11.17
CA ALA A 187 -10.29 14.36 12.32
C ALA A 187 -10.39 13.55 13.62
N ILE A 188 -9.76 14.04 14.68
CA ILE A 188 -9.90 13.49 16.03
C ILE A 188 -10.28 14.64 16.95
N ILE A 189 -11.33 14.45 17.74
CA ILE A 189 -11.76 15.36 18.80
C ILE A 189 -11.60 14.70 20.15
N GLU A 190 -10.90 15.38 21.04
CA GLU A 190 -10.68 14.99 22.42
C GLU A 190 -11.47 15.87 23.37
N TYR A 191 -12.37 15.25 24.12
CA TYR A 191 -13.33 15.92 24.98
C TYR A 191 -13.37 15.28 26.37
N GLU A 192 -13.80 16.02 27.38
CA GLU A 192 -14.00 15.48 28.73
C GLU A 192 -15.43 14.94 28.88
N SER A 193 -15.66 13.91 29.69
CA SER A 193 -16.99 13.31 29.89
C SER A 193 -18.06 14.33 30.29
N ALA A 194 -17.64 15.35 31.07
CA ALA A 194 -18.50 16.43 31.52
C ALA A 194 -18.89 17.42 30.41
N ASP A 195 -18.12 17.45 29.30
CA ASP A 195 -18.34 18.38 28.20
C ASP A 195 -19.47 17.93 27.27
N GLY A 196 -19.87 16.66 27.25
CA GLY A 196 -21.05 16.30 26.45
C GLY A 196 -21.28 14.82 26.20
N LYS A 197 -22.49 14.54 25.73
CA LYS A 197 -22.84 13.29 25.07
C LYS A 197 -22.53 13.45 23.59
N ILE A 198 -22.00 12.42 22.96
CA ILE A 198 -22.03 12.31 21.50
C ILE A 198 -23.50 12.20 21.08
N ILE A 199 -24.09 13.32 20.65
CA ILE A 199 -25.43 13.36 20.05
C ILE A 199 -25.24 12.87 18.62
N THR A 200 -25.33 11.57 18.42
CA THR A 200 -25.32 10.98 17.09
C THR A 200 -26.58 10.18 16.88
N ASP A 201 -27.50 10.68 16.06
CA ASP A 201 -28.50 9.84 15.39
C ASP A 201 -27.87 9.06 14.22
N ALA A 202 -26.68 9.47 13.74
CA ALA A 202 -26.00 8.90 12.56
C ALA A 202 -24.64 8.19 12.84
N GLY A 203 -24.22 8.09 14.09
CA GLY A 203 -22.88 7.63 14.50
C GLY A 203 -22.91 6.20 15.04
N LYS A 204 -22.07 5.31 14.48
CA LYS A 204 -21.89 3.95 14.98
C LYS A 204 -21.07 4.02 16.28
N LYS A 205 -21.74 4.02 17.43
CA LYS A 205 -21.04 3.77 18.71
C LYS A 205 -20.37 2.40 18.63
N LEU A 206 -19.05 2.38 18.81
CA LEU A 206 -18.27 1.15 18.74
C LEU A 206 -18.49 0.35 20.02
N LYS A 207 -19.44 -0.60 19.99
CA LYS A 207 -19.85 -1.38 21.17
C LYS A 207 -18.80 -2.41 21.64
N ASN A 208 -17.81 -2.74 20.81
CA ASN A 208 -16.91 -3.89 21.00
C ASN A 208 -15.42 -3.54 21.04
N VAL A 209 -15.04 -2.28 21.27
CA VAL A 209 -13.62 -1.95 21.53
C VAL A 209 -13.38 -2.19 23.01
N THR A 210 -12.50 -3.15 23.32
CA THR A 210 -12.12 -3.51 24.70
C THR A 210 -11.86 -2.23 25.50
N ARG A 211 -12.69 -1.94 26.52
CA ARG A 211 -12.60 -0.73 27.34
C ARG A 211 -11.25 -0.71 28.06
N HIS A 212 -10.24 -0.05 27.49
CA HIS A 212 -9.43 0.84 28.32
C HIS A 212 -10.29 2.07 28.64
N GLU A 213 -9.97 2.75 29.73
CA GLU A 213 -10.74 3.75 30.48
C GLU A 213 -11.14 5.05 29.72
N SER A 214 -11.23 5.02 28.39
CA SER A 214 -11.56 6.15 27.51
C SER A 214 -12.56 5.71 26.44
N GLY A 215 -13.73 6.35 26.38
CA GLY A 215 -14.71 6.12 25.32
C GLY A 215 -14.18 6.52 23.95
N ILE A 216 -14.28 5.61 22.98
CA ILE A 216 -13.96 5.88 21.56
C ILE A 216 -15.24 5.73 20.73
N ALA A 217 -15.52 6.69 19.88
CA ALA A 217 -16.56 6.57 18.86
C ALA A 217 -16.08 7.12 17.52
N HIS A 218 -16.81 6.78 16.47
CA HIS A 218 -16.51 7.24 15.12
C HIS A 218 -17.80 7.70 14.41
N SER A 219 -17.69 8.76 13.62
CA SER A 219 -18.74 9.21 12.71
C SER A 219 -18.15 9.65 11.37
N TRP A 220 -18.92 9.52 10.30
CA TRP A 220 -18.60 10.10 9.01
C TRP A 220 -19.29 11.45 8.87
N LEU A 221 -18.52 12.50 8.59
CA LEU A 221 -19.06 13.82 8.26
C LEU A 221 -18.87 14.12 6.78
N ASN A 222 -19.91 14.69 6.16
CA ASN A 222 -19.84 15.22 4.81
C ASN A 222 -19.76 16.74 4.89
N VAL A 223 -18.58 17.30 4.61
CA VAL A 223 -18.31 18.73 4.72
C VAL A 223 -17.89 19.26 3.35
N LYS A 224 -18.66 20.21 2.81
CA LYS A 224 -18.46 20.76 1.44
C LYS A 224 -18.29 19.65 0.37
N GLY A 225 -19.11 18.59 0.46
CA GLY A 225 -19.10 17.46 -0.48
C GLY A 225 -17.96 16.45 -0.29
N LEU A 226 -17.10 16.64 0.72
CA LEU A 226 -16.03 15.71 1.06
C LEU A 226 -16.38 14.91 2.30
N ARG A 227 -16.21 13.59 2.23
CA ARG A 227 -16.35 12.68 3.36
C ARG A 227 -15.09 12.73 4.23
N CYS A 228 -15.26 12.91 5.53
CA CYS A 228 -14.19 12.92 6.53
C CYS A 228 -14.57 12.01 7.70
N GLY A 229 -13.67 11.09 8.06
CA GLY A 229 -13.85 10.23 9.24
C GLY A 229 -13.46 10.97 10.50
N VAL A 230 -14.35 11.01 11.49
CA VAL A 230 -14.17 11.76 12.74
C VAL A 230 -14.17 10.80 13.93
N TRP A 231 -13.06 10.78 14.66
CA TRP A 231 -12.90 10.03 15.90
C TRP A 231 -13.21 10.91 17.10
N PHE A 232 -14.05 10.41 17.98
CA PHE A 232 -14.36 11.03 19.27
C PHE A 232 -13.62 10.23 20.34
N VAL A 233 -12.70 10.89 21.04
CA VAL A 233 -11.87 10.28 22.07
C VAL A 233 -12.14 11.00 23.38
N GLU A 234 -12.77 10.30 24.31
CA GLU A 234 -12.98 10.80 25.66
C GLU A 234 -11.64 10.83 26.41
N LYS A 235 -11.30 11.96 27.01
CA LYS A 235 -10.08 12.11 27.79
C LYS A 235 -10.22 11.40 29.12
N SER A 236 -9.30 10.49 29.41
CA SER A 236 -9.09 10.04 30.79
C SER A 236 -8.50 11.19 31.62
N THR A 237 -9.10 11.47 32.77
CA THR A 237 -8.57 12.45 33.73
C THR A 237 -7.32 11.96 34.45
N SER A 238 -7.12 10.63 34.53
CA SER A 238 -5.96 10.01 35.19
C SER A 238 -4.78 9.79 34.24
N ASP A 239 -5.02 9.66 32.93
CA ASP A 239 -3.97 9.32 31.96
C ASP A 239 -4.07 10.09 30.63
N CYS A 240 -3.48 11.29 30.64
CA CYS A 240 -3.34 12.11 29.44
C CYS A 240 -2.39 11.51 28.39
N ASP A 241 -1.44 10.64 28.77
CA ASP A 241 -0.49 10.03 27.84
C ASP A 241 -1.16 8.95 26.99
N SER A 242 -2.04 8.15 27.59
CA SER A 242 -2.84 7.16 26.86
C SER A 242 -3.70 7.80 25.77
N THR A 243 -4.38 8.91 26.08
CA THR A 243 -5.16 9.67 25.08
C THR A 243 -4.25 10.16 23.94
N ARG A 244 -3.06 10.69 24.28
CA ARG A 244 -2.07 11.12 23.29
C ARG A 244 -1.61 9.97 22.40
N ARG A 245 -1.27 8.82 22.97
CA ARG A 245 -0.83 7.64 22.22
C ARG A 245 -1.93 7.14 21.30
N LEU A 246 -3.14 6.99 21.82
CA LEU A 246 -4.31 6.57 21.03
C LEU A 246 -4.52 7.47 19.81
N ARG A 247 -4.49 8.80 20.01
CA ARG A 247 -4.56 9.76 18.90
C ARG A 247 -3.47 9.51 17.86
N ILE A 248 -2.22 9.31 18.29
CA ILE A 248 -1.11 9.03 17.36
C ILE A 248 -1.35 7.73 16.60
N HIS A 249 -1.77 6.64 17.26
CA HIS A 249 -2.07 5.38 16.59
C HIS A 249 -3.20 5.53 15.57
N LEU A 250 -4.31 6.20 15.91
CA LEU A 250 -5.43 6.42 14.99
C LEU A 250 -5.00 7.24 13.76
N LEU A 251 -4.28 8.35 13.95
CA LEU A 251 -3.79 9.16 12.83
C LEU A 251 -2.79 8.41 11.96
N ARG A 252 -1.93 7.59 12.56
CA ARG A 252 -0.91 6.82 11.85
C ARG A 252 -1.50 5.69 11.04
N LEU A 253 -2.39 4.90 11.63
CA LEU A 253 -3.11 3.82 10.93
C LEU A 253 -3.91 4.38 9.76
N HIS A 254 -4.66 5.48 9.97
CA HIS A 254 -5.41 6.13 8.89
C HIS A 254 -4.48 6.56 7.75
N ALA A 255 -3.34 7.15 8.07
CA ALA A 255 -2.38 7.59 7.06
C ALA A 255 -1.77 6.43 6.26
N GLU A 256 -1.40 5.33 6.93
CA GLU A 256 -0.85 4.14 6.25
C GLU A 256 -1.90 3.49 5.33
N VAL A 257 -3.13 3.37 5.81
CA VAL A 257 -4.25 2.80 5.05
C VAL A 257 -4.56 3.65 3.82
N GLU A 258 -4.63 4.98 3.97
CA GLU A 258 -4.90 5.88 2.85
C GLU A 258 -3.74 5.91 1.84
N SER A 259 -2.49 5.91 2.31
CA SER A 259 -1.33 5.83 1.43
C SER A 259 -1.31 4.52 0.65
N LEU A 260 -1.59 3.39 1.30
CA LEU A 260 -1.70 2.09 0.64
C LEU A 260 -2.82 2.09 -0.40
N ARG A 261 -4.00 2.63 -0.08
CA ARG A 261 -5.11 2.75 -1.06
C ARG A 261 -4.66 3.55 -2.28
N LEU A 262 -4.02 4.69 -2.09
CA LEU A 262 -3.55 5.55 -3.19
C LEU A 262 -2.53 4.82 -4.06
N VAL A 263 -1.57 4.11 -3.45
CA VAL A 263 -0.58 3.29 -4.17
C VAL A 263 -1.25 2.19 -4.97
N LEU A 264 -2.10 1.36 -4.34
CA LEU A 264 -2.81 0.28 -5.03
C LEU A 264 -3.71 0.80 -6.17
N SER A 265 -4.43 1.91 -5.93
CA SER A 265 -5.27 2.54 -6.95
C SER A 265 -4.46 3.05 -8.14
N LYS A 266 -3.27 3.61 -7.91
CA LYS A 266 -2.43 4.11 -9.00
C LYS A 266 -1.77 2.97 -9.78
N VAL A 267 -1.28 1.95 -9.09
CA VAL A 267 -0.64 0.78 -9.73
C VAL A 267 -1.65 -0.06 -10.51
N SER A 268 -2.89 -0.15 -10.02
CA SER A 268 -3.96 -0.86 -10.74
C SER A 268 -4.41 -0.13 -12.00
N SER A 269 -4.23 1.20 -12.08
CA SER A 269 -4.52 2.00 -13.28
C SER A 269 -3.44 1.85 -14.36
N ASP A 270 -3.82 2.00 -15.64
CA ASP A 270 -2.89 1.89 -16.78
C ASP A 270 -1.84 3.00 -16.85
N ASP A 271 -2.00 4.07 -16.05
CA ASP A 271 -1.04 5.15 -15.89
C ASP A 271 0.32 4.69 -15.36
N TRP A 272 0.39 3.51 -14.73
CA TRP A 272 1.64 2.92 -14.25
C TRP A 272 2.51 2.31 -15.37
N SER A 273 2.01 2.25 -16.61
CA SER A 273 2.60 1.52 -17.74
C SER A 273 4.09 1.74 -17.99
N HIS A 274 4.61 2.95 -17.74
CA HIS A 274 6.02 3.28 -18.01
C HIS A 274 6.96 2.70 -16.96
N SER A 275 6.56 2.73 -15.68
CA SER A 275 7.30 2.13 -14.57
C SER A 275 7.22 0.60 -14.52
N LYS A 276 6.40 -0.02 -15.39
CA LYS A 276 6.28 -1.48 -15.48
C LYS A 276 7.52 -2.15 -16.07
N LYS A 277 8.45 -1.41 -16.69
CA LYS A 277 9.61 -1.99 -17.39
C LYS A 277 10.92 -1.88 -16.62
N ASN A 278 10.90 -1.34 -15.41
CA ASN A 278 12.09 -1.18 -14.59
C ASN A 278 11.99 -2.01 -13.33
N LYS A 279 12.86 -3.00 -13.26
CA LYS A 279 13.00 -3.89 -12.11
C LYS A 279 13.22 -3.14 -10.79
N TYR A 280 13.98 -2.04 -10.79
CA TYR A 280 14.22 -1.26 -9.58
C TYR A 280 12.93 -0.66 -9.01
N ALA A 281 12.11 -0.05 -9.86
CA ALA A 281 10.82 0.52 -9.47
C ALA A 281 9.86 -0.55 -8.92
N GLN A 282 9.83 -1.72 -9.55
CA GLN A 282 9.03 -2.86 -9.10
C GLN A 282 9.51 -3.40 -7.74
N ASP A 283 10.82 -3.58 -7.56
CA ASP A 283 11.40 -4.03 -6.29
C ASP A 283 11.08 -3.04 -5.16
N ARG A 284 11.17 -1.73 -5.41
CA ARG A 284 10.79 -0.68 -4.45
C ARG A 284 9.30 -0.75 -4.08
N LEU A 285 8.43 -0.94 -5.07
CA LEU A 285 7.00 -1.11 -4.84
C LEU A 285 6.72 -2.36 -4.00
N GLN A 286 7.35 -3.49 -4.34
CA GLN A 286 7.20 -4.76 -3.62
C GLN A 286 7.66 -4.63 -2.16
N LEU A 287 8.81 -3.99 -1.93
CA LEU A 287 9.32 -3.69 -0.60
C LEU A 287 8.36 -2.80 0.19
N TYR A 288 7.81 -1.76 -0.43
CA TYR A 288 6.81 -0.89 0.19
C TYR A 288 5.56 -1.67 0.59
N LEU A 289 4.98 -2.45 -0.33
CA LEU A 289 3.78 -3.23 -0.06
C LEU A 289 4.02 -4.21 1.08
N ASN A 290 5.13 -4.96 1.05
CA ASN A 290 5.46 -5.91 2.11
C ASN A 290 5.68 -5.23 3.47
N LYS A 291 6.32 -4.06 3.49
CA LYS A 291 6.56 -3.30 4.72
C LYS A 291 5.25 -2.73 5.30
N THR A 292 4.49 -1.96 4.52
CA THR A 292 3.25 -1.33 4.98
C THR A 292 2.21 -2.36 5.43
N LEU A 293 2.15 -3.53 4.78
CA LEU A 293 1.26 -4.60 5.22
C LEU A 293 1.74 -5.28 6.49
N GLY A 294 3.05 -5.46 6.64
CA GLY A 294 3.63 -5.91 7.90
C GLY A 294 3.23 -4.99 9.06
N ASP A 295 3.24 -3.68 8.81
CA ASP A 295 2.88 -2.66 9.81
C ASP A 295 1.37 -2.68 10.14
N LEU A 296 0.50 -2.89 9.15
CA LEU A 296 -0.95 -2.95 9.36
C LEU A 296 -1.46 -4.28 9.96
N GLN A 297 -0.77 -5.40 9.70
CA GLN A 297 -1.28 -6.75 10.03
C GLN A 297 -0.65 -7.38 11.27
N LYS A 298 0.63 -7.12 11.57
CA LYS A 298 1.31 -7.87 12.64
C LYS A 298 0.81 -7.45 14.02
N LYS A 299 0.49 -8.42 14.89
CA LYS A 299 0.20 -8.19 16.32
C LYS A 299 1.47 -7.97 17.17
N SER A 300 2.65 -8.24 16.59
CA SER A 300 3.96 -8.02 17.20
C SER A 300 4.93 -7.35 16.21
N ARG A 301 5.74 -6.40 16.69
CA ARG A 301 6.72 -5.65 15.86
C ARG A 301 8.11 -5.83 16.44
N TYR A 302 9.07 -6.28 15.62
CA TYR A 302 10.47 -6.53 16.03
C TYR A 302 10.61 -7.42 17.28
N GLY A 303 9.72 -8.41 17.46
CA GLY A 303 9.73 -9.30 18.63
C GLY A 303 9.04 -8.73 19.88
N HIS A 304 8.53 -7.49 19.82
CA HIS A 304 7.76 -6.88 20.91
C HIS A 304 6.25 -7.03 20.68
N VAL A 305 5.53 -7.37 21.73
CA VAL A 305 4.06 -7.33 21.76
C VAL A 305 3.61 -5.88 21.61
N GLN A 306 2.71 -5.60 20.66
CA GLN A 306 2.16 -4.26 20.48
C GLN A 306 1.41 -3.82 21.74
N SER A 307 1.47 -2.53 22.08
CA SER A 307 0.73 -2.06 23.26
C SER A 307 -0.78 -2.28 23.12
N PRO A 308 -1.50 -2.49 24.24
CA PRO A 308 -2.96 -2.59 24.24
C PRO A 308 -3.66 -1.41 23.54
N ILE A 309 -3.06 -0.21 23.59
CA ILE A 309 -3.61 1.01 22.98
C ILE A 309 -3.56 0.93 21.45
N LEU A 310 -2.49 0.38 20.87
CA LEU A 310 -2.42 0.16 19.42
C LEU A 310 -3.46 -0.88 18.97
N GLU A 311 -3.62 -1.97 19.72
CA GLU A 311 -4.63 -2.99 19.40
C GLU A 311 -6.05 -2.40 19.44
N ILE A 312 -6.36 -1.56 20.44
CA ILE A 312 -7.61 -0.79 20.50
C ILE A 312 -7.80 0.08 19.26
N ALA A 313 -6.77 0.82 18.85
CA ALA A 313 -6.84 1.68 17.66
C ALA A 313 -7.10 0.85 16.38
N ARG A 314 -6.47 -0.32 16.26
CA ARG A 314 -6.68 -1.25 15.14
C ARG A 314 -8.09 -1.81 15.11
N GLN A 315 -8.57 -2.35 16.24
CA GLN A 315 -9.93 -2.86 16.37
C GLN A 315 -10.97 -1.77 16.06
N ALA A 316 -10.74 -0.54 16.53
CA ALA A 316 -11.60 0.58 16.22
C ALA A 316 -11.62 0.86 14.71
N HIS A 317 -10.45 0.86 14.07
CA HIS A 317 -10.31 1.07 12.62
C HIS A 317 -11.01 -0.04 11.81
N ASP A 318 -10.80 -1.31 12.17
CA ASP A 318 -11.42 -2.47 11.52
C ASP A 318 -12.95 -2.44 11.63
N ASN A 319 -13.48 -2.04 12.79
CA ASN A 319 -14.93 -1.93 13.00
C ASN A 319 -15.60 -0.81 12.17
N VAL A 320 -14.85 0.24 11.84
CA VAL A 320 -15.32 1.39 11.05
C VAL A 320 -15.21 1.12 9.55
N LEU A 321 -14.19 0.38 9.15
CA LEU A 321 -13.83 0.09 7.76
C LEU A 321 -14.16 -1.35 7.37
N GLU A 322 -15.28 -1.86 7.86
CA GLU A 322 -15.78 -3.21 7.56
C GLU A 322 -15.84 -3.43 6.03
N GLY A 323 -15.22 -4.50 5.54
CA GLY A 323 -15.10 -4.82 4.10
C GLY A 323 -14.05 -4.03 3.32
N TYR A 324 -13.58 -2.88 3.83
CA TYR A 324 -12.53 -2.09 3.19
C TYR A 324 -11.17 -2.78 3.30
N ALA A 325 -10.87 -3.39 4.45
CA ALA A 325 -9.66 -4.21 4.63
C ALA A 325 -9.64 -5.38 3.62
N THR A 326 -10.76 -6.06 3.44
CA THR A 326 -10.92 -7.14 2.44
C THR A 326 -10.69 -6.62 1.02
N SER A 327 -11.21 -5.43 0.70
CA SER A 327 -11.03 -4.79 -0.60
C SER A 327 -9.56 -4.44 -0.87
N LEU A 328 -8.85 -3.90 0.13
CA LEU A 328 -7.41 -3.63 0.06
C LEU A 328 -6.60 -4.92 -0.15
N LEU A 329 -6.96 -6.01 0.55
CA LEU A 329 -6.32 -7.31 0.38
C LEU A 329 -6.56 -7.90 -1.02
N HIS A 330 -7.76 -7.73 -1.56
CA HIS A 330 -8.07 -8.18 -2.91
C HIS A 330 -7.28 -7.39 -3.97
N MET A 331 -7.30 -6.05 -3.90
CA MET A 331 -6.51 -5.18 -4.79
C MET A 331 -5.02 -5.50 -4.69
N ARG A 332 -4.51 -5.78 -3.48
CA ARG A 332 -3.14 -6.22 -3.27
C ARG A 332 -2.84 -7.51 -4.04
N ARG A 333 -3.65 -8.56 -3.90
CA ARG A 333 -3.41 -9.84 -4.60
C ARG A 333 -3.34 -9.63 -6.11
N GLN A 334 -4.22 -8.81 -6.65
CA GLN A 334 -4.18 -8.46 -8.07
C GLN A 334 -2.91 -7.70 -8.45
N VAL A 335 -2.47 -6.73 -7.63
CA VAL A 335 -1.23 -5.98 -7.89
C VAL A 335 0.00 -6.88 -7.78
N LEU A 336 0.09 -7.74 -6.77
CA LEU A 336 1.19 -8.70 -6.61
C LEU A 336 1.26 -9.66 -7.79
N SER A 337 0.12 -10.29 -8.16
CA SER A 337 0.08 -11.16 -9.33
C SER A 337 0.49 -10.43 -10.61
N LYS A 338 0.08 -9.17 -10.79
CA LYS A 338 0.56 -8.36 -11.92
C LYS A 338 2.08 -8.17 -11.87
N VAL A 339 2.64 -7.74 -10.73
CA VAL A 339 4.09 -7.52 -10.58
C VAL A 339 4.87 -8.81 -10.81
N ASP A 340 4.43 -9.93 -10.22
CA ASP A 340 5.05 -11.25 -10.37
C ASP A 340 5.00 -11.74 -11.83
N ASN A 341 3.85 -11.56 -12.51
CA ASN A 341 3.72 -11.90 -13.93
C ASN A 341 4.64 -11.05 -14.81
N TYR A 342 4.87 -9.77 -14.49
CA TYR A 342 5.83 -8.95 -15.25
C TYR A 342 7.28 -9.38 -15.01
N LEU A 343 7.65 -9.62 -13.74
CA LEU A 343 8.98 -10.11 -13.38
C LEU A 343 9.26 -11.49 -14.00
N SER A 344 8.25 -12.35 -14.11
CA SER A 344 8.39 -13.64 -14.78
C SER A 344 8.53 -13.48 -16.30
N THR A 345 7.80 -12.54 -16.92
CA THR A 345 7.84 -12.28 -18.38
C THR A 345 9.16 -11.67 -18.87
N GLU A 346 9.84 -10.82 -18.08
CA GLU A 346 11.18 -10.31 -18.43
C GLU A 346 12.30 -11.35 -18.25
N LEU A 347 12.06 -12.38 -17.43
CA LEU A 347 12.98 -13.49 -17.20
C LEU A 347 12.63 -14.75 -18.00
N SER A 348 11.57 -14.72 -18.82
CA SER A 348 11.11 -15.89 -19.56
C SER A 348 11.62 -15.87 -21.00
N ASP A 349 12.58 -16.76 -21.28
CA ASP A 349 12.96 -17.14 -22.64
C ASP A 349 11.81 -17.88 -23.35
N ALA A 350 10.86 -18.40 -22.56
CA ALA A 350 9.64 -19.00 -23.07
C ALA A 350 8.43 -18.04 -22.98
N LYS A 351 7.63 -17.96 -24.04
CA LYS A 351 6.46 -17.07 -24.13
C LYS A 351 5.29 -17.81 -24.79
N ILE A 352 4.08 -17.56 -24.28
CA ILE A 352 2.85 -17.99 -24.94
C ILE A 352 2.40 -16.86 -25.87
N VAL A 353 2.19 -17.16 -27.14
CA VAL A 353 1.73 -16.21 -28.15
C VAL A 353 0.36 -16.68 -28.66
N ASN A 354 -0.67 -15.88 -28.42
CA ASN A 354 -2.01 -16.15 -28.91
C ASN A 354 -2.21 -15.46 -30.26
N HIS A 355 -2.41 -16.26 -31.32
CA HIS A 355 -2.74 -15.78 -32.65
C HIS A 355 -4.25 -15.88 -32.87
N TYR A 356 -4.88 -14.74 -33.16
CA TYR A 356 -6.29 -14.69 -33.54
C TYR A 356 -6.40 -14.65 -35.07
N HIS A 357 -7.00 -15.67 -35.67
CA HIS A 357 -7.27 -15.71 -37.11
C HIS A 357 -8.69 -16.20 -37.38
N GLY A 358 -9.52 -15.37 -38.01
CA GLY A 358 -10.86 -15.78 -38.44
C GLY A 358 -11.82 -16.21 -37.32
N GLY A 359 -11.63 -15.77 -36.08
CA GLY A 359 -12.45 -16.16 -34.93
C GLY A 359 -11.96 -17.41 -34.18
N VAL A 360 -10.88 -18.03 -34.64
CA VAL A 360 -10.20 -19.14 -33.94
C VAL A 360 -8.97 -18.59 -33.21
N MET A 361 -8.83 -18.95 -31.93
CA MET A 361 -7.64 -18.63 -31.12
C MET A 361 -6.67 -19.81 -31.24
N ASN A 362 -5.52 -19.60 -31.87
CA ASN A 362 -4.42 -20.57 -31.88
C ASN A 362 -3.37 -20.13 -30.86
N THR A 363 -2.97 -21.04 -29.98
CA THR A 363 -1.95 -20.80 -28.96
C THR A 363 -0.62 -21.32 -29.49
N SER A 364 0.46 -20.55 -29.42
CA SER A 364 1.81 -21.07 -29.68
C SER A 364 2.69 -20.87 -28.46
N ILE A 365 3.56 -21.84 -28.22
CA ILE A 365 4.54 -21.81 -27.14
C ILE A 365 5.90 -21.57 -27.78
N GLN A 366 6.53 -20.44 -27.47
CA GLN A 366 7.93 -20.19 -27.77
C GLN A 366 8.75 -20.69 -26.58
N LEU A 367 9.73 -21.58 -26.80
CA LEU A 367 10.63 -22.15 -25.80
C LEU A 367 12.08 -21.88 -26.25
N GLY A 368 12.60 -20.70 -25.93
CA GLY A 368 13.89 -20.24 -26.46
C GLY A 368 13.82 -20.02 -27.99
N ASN A 369 14.64 -20.74 -28.75
CA ASN A 369 14.69 -20.65 -30.22
C ASN A 369 13.65 -21.54 -30.91
N VAL A 370 12.90 -22.35 -30.17
CA VAL A 370 11.89 -23.27 -30.72
C VAL A 370 10.50 -22.67 -30.53
N SER A 371 9.65 -22.72 -31.55
CA SER A 371 8.25 -22.34 -31.45
C SER A 371 7.39 -23.54 -31.83
N VAL A 372 6.51 -23.94 -30.92
CA VAL A 372 5.54 -25.02 -31.13
C VAL A 372 4.16 -24.38 -31.24
N GLY A 373 3.60 -24.37 -32.45
CA GLY A 373 2.25 -23.87 -32.72
C GLY A 373 1.21 -24.98 -32.67
N GLY A 374 0.07 -24.73 -32.03
CA GLY A 374 -0.95 -25.76 -31.81
C GLY A 374 -2.31 -25.25 -31.32
N ASP A 375 -3.28 -26.16 -31.22
CA ASP A 375 -4.54 -25.91 -30.52
C ASP A 375 -4.37 -26.30 -29.05
N PHE A 376 -3.49 -25.57 -28.34
CA PHE A 376 -3.28 -25.82 -26.92
C PHE A 376 -4.42 -25.24 -26.10
N ASN A 377 -4.88 -26.01 -25.12
CA ASN A 377 -5.53 -25.44 -23.95
C ASN A 377 -4.51 -24.52 -23.22
N LEU A 378 -4.92 -23.30 -22.87
CA LEU A 378 -4.08 -22.31 -22.20
C LEU A 378 -3.39 -22.87 -20.95
N ALA A 379 -4.09 -23.70 -20.17
CA ALA A 379 -3.52 -24.30 -18.95
C ALA A 379 -2.34 -25.25 -19.24
N ILE A 380 -2.38 -25.97 -20.36
CA ILE A 380 -1.32 -26.87 -20.80
C ILE A 380 -0.11 -26.04 -21.25
N ALA A 381 -0.36 -24.98 -22.02
CA ALA A 381 0.69 -24.07 -22.47
C ALA A 381 1.40 -23.37 -21.29
N GLU A 382 0.66 -22.93 -20.28
CA GLU A 382 1.20 -22.37 -19.04
C GLU A 382 2.07 -23.40 -18.29
N SER A 383 1.57 -24.63 -18.10
CA SER A 383 2.31 -25.68 -17.39
C SER A 383 3.65 -26.04 -18.04
N ILE A 384 3.68 -26.15 -19.37
CA ILE A 384 4.91 -26.44 -20.14
C ILE A 384 5.87 -25.25 -20.07
N THR A 385 5.36 -24.02 -20.22
CA THR A 385 6.16 -22.78 -20.14
C THR A 385 6.79 -22.63 -18.76
N ASP A 386 6.04 -22.88 -17.69
CA ASP A 386 6.52 -22.83 -16.32
C ASP A 386 7.59 -23.89 -16.05
N SER A 387 7.42 -25.09 -16.58
CA SER A 387 8.42 -26.17 -16.48
C SER A 387 9.73 -25.76 -17.15
N PHE A 388 9.68 -25.22 -18.37
CA PHE A 388 10.87 -24.73 -19.08
C PHE A 388 11.59 -23.61 -18.31
N ASN A 389 10.83 -22.61 -17.84
CA ASN A 389 11.38 -21.50 -17.09
C ASN A 389 11.98 -21.95 -15.74
N ARG A 390 11.42 -22.99 -15.11
CA ARG A 390 11.95 -23.58 -13.87
C ARG A 390 13.31 -24.23 -14.11
N VAL A 391 13.45 -24.98 -15.20
CA VAL A 391 14.74 -25.56 -15.63
C VAL A 391 15.78 -24.45 -15.87
N LYS A 392 15.43 -23.40 -16.63
CA LYS A 392 16.30 -22.26 -16.92
C LYS A 392 16.79 -21.52 -15.67
N LYS A 393 15.95 -21.40 -14.64
CA LYS A 393 16.30 -20.71 -13.38
C LYS A 393 17.01 -21.60 -12.37
N SER A 394 17.02 -22.92 -12.58
CA SER A 394 17.68 -23.85 -11.66
C SER A 394 19.20 -23.68 -11.65
N GLN A 395 19.81 -23.96 -10.49
CA GLN A 395 21.27 -24.03 -10.29
C GLN A 395 21.80 -25.46 -10.49
N THR A 396 21.05 -26.31 -11.19
CA THR A 396 21.46 -27.68 -11.46
C THR A 396 22.61 -27.73 -12.48
N ASP A 397 23.17 -28.92 -12.66
CA ASP A 397 24.25 -29.15 -13.63
C ASP A 397 23.86 -28.70 -15.04
N VAL A 398 24.83 -28.12 -15.77
CA VAL A 398 24.61 -27.53 -17.09
C VAL A 398 24.13 -28.57 -18.11
N THR A 399 24.62 -29.82 -18.00
CA THR A 399 24.23 -30.90 -18.91
C THR A 399 22.82 -31.39 -18.63
N LEU A 400 22.46 -31.57 -17.35
CA LEU A 400 21.10 -31.93 -16.93
C LEU A 400 20.10 -30.85 -17.34
N LYS A 401 20.46 -29.59 -17.16
CA LYS A 401 19.66 -28.44 -17.58
C LYS A 401 19.36 -28.47 -19.08
N ALA A 402 20.37 -28.70 -19.92
CA ALA A 402 20.19 -28.80 -21.36
C ALA A 402 19.26 -29.96 -21.76
N LYS A 403 19.36 -31.11 -21.08
CA LYS A 403 18.49 -32.28 -21.33
C LYS A 403 17.05 -32.09 -20.87
N LEU A 404 16.83 -31.39 -19.76
CA LEU A 404 15.49 -31.01 -19.32
C LEU A 404 14.84 -29.98 -20.26
N GLU A 405 15.62 -29.05 -20.83
CA GLU A 405 15.14 -28.12 -21.86
C GLU A 405 14.72 -28.87 -23.14
N GLU A 406 15.55 -29.80 -23.62
CA GLU A 406 15.25 -30.68 -24.76
C GLU A 406 13.98 -31.50 -24.51
N LEU A 407 13.86 -32.14 -23.33
CA LEU A 407 12.67 -32.89 -22.95
C LEU A 407 11.42 -31.99 -22.98
N THR A 408 11.50 -30.78 -22.43
CA THR A 408 10.36 -29.85 -22.40
C THR A 408 9.91 -29.45 -23.80
N GLN A 409 10.84 -29.29 -24.76
CA GLN A 409 10.53 -29.00 -26.15
C GLN A 409 9.81 -30.17 -26.83
N VAL A 410 10.32 -31.40 -26.67
CA VAL A 410 9.70 -32.60 -27.26
C VAL A 410 8.31 -32.85 -26.65
N ILE A 411 8.11 -32.57 -25.36
CA ILE A 411 6.80 -32.70 -24.71
C ILE A 411 5.80 -31.64 -25.17
N ALA A 412 6.26 -30.43 -25.54
CA ALA A 412 5.40 -29.44 -26.17
C ALA A 412 4.86 -29.94 -27.51
N GLU A 413 5.72 -30.57 -28.33
CA GLU A 413 5.31 -31.19 -29.60
C GLU A 413 4.35 -32.38 -29.37
N LEU A 414 4.62 -33.22 -28.37
CA LEU A 414 3.75 -34.34 -28.01
C LEU A 414 2.36 -33.87 -27.57
N SER A 415 2.31 -32.88 -26.68
CA SER A 415 1.05 -32.37 -26.12
C SER A 415 0.12 -31.80 -27.18
N ASN A 416 0.68 -31.26 -28.27
CA ASN A 416 -0.09 -30.77 -29.41
C ASN A 416 -0.77 -31.88 -30.24
N LYS A 417 -0.29 -33.12 -30.14
CA LYS A 417 -0.83 -34.28 -30.87
C LYS A 417 -1.71 -35.18 -30.02
N LEU A 418 -1.79 -34.91 -28.71
CA LEU A 418 -2.59 -35.69 -27.75
C LEU A 418 -4.01 -35.14 -27.64
N SER A 419 -4.93 -35.97 -27.15
CA SER A 419 -6.24 -35.48 -26.73
C SER A 419 -6.11 -34.58 -25.49
N PRO A 420 -7.01 -33.61 -25.27
CA PRO A 420 -6.92 -32.66 -24.15
C PRO A 420 -6.68 -33.30 -22.77
N PRO A 421 -7.38 -34.38 -22.34
CA PRO A 421 -7.15 -34.97 -21.02
C PRO A 421 -5.78 -35.68 -20.91
N LEU A 422 -5.26 -36.25 -22.01
CA LEU A 422 -3.93 -36.86 -22.02
C LEU A 422 -2.83 -35.80 -22.02
N ALA A 423 -3.02 -34.73 -22.79
CA ALA A 423 -2.10 -33.60 -22.83
C ALA A 423 -1.99 -32.89 -21.48
N GLU A 424 -3.11 -32.71 -20.77
CA GLU A 424 -3.12 -32.16 -19.40
C GLU A 424 -2.32 -33.06 -18.44
N ARG A 425 -2.58 -34.37 -18.46
CA ARG A 425 -1.83 -35.34 -17.63
C ARG A 425 -0.33 -35.31 -17.92
N VAL A 426 0.06 -35.30 -19.21
CA VAL A 426 1.47 -35.22 -19.62
C VAL A 426 2.13 -33.93 -19.14
N SER A 427 1.43 -32.80 -19.17
CA SER A 427 1.96 -31.54 -18.64
C SER A 427 2.17 -31.56 -17.12
N GLN A 428 1.26 -32.21 -16.38
CA GLN A 428 1.39 -32.41 -14.93
C GLN A 428 2.55 -33.35 -14.58
N ASP A 429 2.70 -34.44 -15.33
CA ASP A 429 3.80 -35.40 -15.19
C ASP A 429 5.15 -34.72 -15.51
N LEU A 430 5.21 -33.89 -16.57
CA LEU A 430 6.40 -33.09 -16.90
C LEU A 430 6.77 -32.14 -15.75
N SER A 431 5.80 -31.37 -15.24
CA SER A 431 6.04 -30.44 -14.13
C SER A 431 6.56 -31.17 -12.89
N SER A 432 6.00 -32.34 -12.58
CA SER A 432 6.43 -33.17 -11.45
C SER A 432 7.85 -33.69 -11.65
N LEU A 433 8.16 -34.23 -12.83
CA LEU A 433 9.48 -34.71 -13.19
C LEU A 433 10.53 -33.59 -13.12
N VAL A 434 10.26 -32.42 -13.70
CA VAL A 434 11.17 -31.26 -13.66
C VAL A 434 11.41 -30.82 -12.22
N THR A 435 10.38 -30.79 -11.38
CA THR A 435 10.48 -30.36 -9.98
C THR A 435 11.37 -31.28 -9.17
N GLU A 436 11.20 -32.60 -9.33
CA GLU A 436 12.05 -33.57 -8.64
C GLU A 436 13.47 -33.61 -9.21
N ALA A 437 13.62 -33.49 -10.53
CA ALA A 437 14.93 -33.52 -11.20
C ALA A 437 15.88 -32.40 -10.77
N ILE A 438 15.35 -31.21 -10.46
CA ILE A 438 16.15 -30.06 -10.00
C ILE A 438 16.22 -29.95 -8.48
N SER A 439 15.60 -30.87 -7.74
CA SER A 439 15.63 -30.89 -6.28
C SER A 439 17.05 -31.19 -5.77
N PRO A 440 17.48 -30.62 -4.63
CA PRO A 440 18.77 -30.96 -4.01
C PRO A 440 18.89 -32.45 -3.65
N THR A 441 17.76 -33.11 -3.39
CA THR A 441 17.67 -34.55 -3.09
C THR A 441 16.55 -35.18 -3.92
N PRO A 442 16.80 -35.52 -5.20
CA PRO A 442 15.79 -36.11 -6.09
C PRO A 442 15.30 -37.45 -5.55
N ARG A 443 13.98 -37.66 -5.54
CA ARG A 443 13.39 -38.92 -5.08
C ARG A 443 13.06 -39.81 -6.28
N LYS A 444 13.78 -40.92 -6.39
CA LYS A 444 13.69 -41.86 -7.51
C LYS A 444 12.26 -42.28 -7.87
N GLU A 445 11.51 -42.71 -6.85
CA GLU A 445 10.13 -43.16 -7.01
C GLU A 445 9.22 -42.13 -7.69
N TRP A 446 9.45 -40.83 -7.46
CA TRP A 446 8.55 -39.76 -7.92
C TRP A 446 8.83 -39.36 -9.38
N TYR A 447 10.10 -39.25 -9.77
CA TYR A 447 10.42 -38.94 -11.15
C TYR A 447 10.24 -40.16 -12.07
N GLU A 448 10.40 -41.39 -11.58
CA GLU A 448 10.14 -42.61 -12.38
C GLU A 448 8.65 -42.77 -12.71
N VAL A 449 7.76 -42.53 -11.73
CA VAL A 449 6.31 -42.55 -11.97
C VAL A 449 5.90 -41.50 -13.00
N SER A 450 6.45 -40.29 -12.89
CA SER A 450 6.18 -39.20 -13.83
C SER A 450 6.72 -39.52 -15.23
N ALA A 451 7.95 -40.05 -15.32
CA ALA A 451 8.55 -40.48 -16.59
C ALA A 451 7.73 -41.59 -17.26
N GLN A 452 7.24 -42.56 -16.47
CA GLN A 452 6.41 -43.64 -16.99
C GLN A 452 5.05 -43.12 -17.48
N GLY A 453 4.43 -42.18 -16.77
CA GLY A 453 3.19 -41.52 -17.21
C GLY A 453 3.33 -40.85 -18.58
N ILE A 454 4.45 -40.14 -18.78
CA ILE A 454 4.78 -39.53 -20.07
C ILE A 454 5.00 -40.61 -21.15
N LEU A 455 5.79 -41.65 -20.88
CA LEU A 455 6.04 -42.75 -21.83
C LEU A 455 4.75 -43.47 -22.23
N ASP A 456 3.83 -43.70 -21.30
CA ASP A 456 2.56 -44.34 -21.60
C ASP A 456 1.69 -43.48 -22.53
N ALA A 457 1.72 -42.16 -22.37
CA ALA A 457 1.02 -41.25 -23.28
C ALA A 457 1.60 -41.28 -24.70
N THR A 458 2.92 -41.47 -24.86
CA THR A 458 3.56 -41.53 -26.20
C THR A 458 3.11 -42.69 -27.06
N LYS A 459 2.56 -43.76 -26.46
CA LYS A 459 2.02 -44.92 -27.21
C LYS A 459 0.88 -44.51 -28.15
N SER A 460 0.22 -43.39 -27.87
CA SER A 460 -0.84 -42.84 -28.73
C SER A 460 -0.32 -42.00 -29.90
N VAL A 461 0.98 -41.65 -29.93
CA VAL A 461 1.61 -40.82 -30.97
C VAL A 461 2.94 -41.46 -31.40
N ALA A 462 2.87 -42.46 -32.28
CA ALA A 462 3.99 -43.33 -32.63
C ALA A 462 5.26 -42.59 -33.12
N GLU A 463 5.10 -41.50 -33.86
CA GLU A 463 6.21 -40.68 -34.39
C GLU A 463 7.04 -39.97 -33.31
N LEU A 464 6.47 -39.72 -32.13
CA LEU A 464 7.15 -39.04 -31.01
C LEU A 464 7.61 -40.00 -29.90
N ALA A 465 7.25 -41.29 -29.99
CA ALA A 465 7.63 -42.28 -28.99
C ALA A 465 9.15 -42.41 -28.82
N ALA A 466 9.90 -42.50 -29.93
CA ALA A 466 11.35 -42.63 -29.87
C ALA A 466 12.07 -41.35 -29.38
N PRO A 467 11.76 -40.14 -29.89
CA PRO A 467 12.32 -38.90 -29.36
C PRO A 467 12.05 -38.68 -27.86
N VAL A 468 10.81 -38.91 -27.41
CA VAL A 468 10.44 -38.72 -25.99
C VAL A 468 11.16 -39.74 -25.11
N ALA A 469 11.18 -41.01 -25.50
CA ALA A 469 11.90 -42.04 -24.75
C ALA A 469 13.40 -41.73 -24.64
N SER A 470 14.02 -41.28 -25.74
CA SER A 470 15.43 -40.88 -25.74
C SER A 470 15.70 -39.70 -24.81
N ALA A 471 14.85 -38.67 -24.84
CA ALA A 471 14.98 -37.49 -23.98
C ALA A 471 14.81 -37.85 -22.49
N ILE A 472 13.81 -38.68 -22.16
CA ILE A 472 13.59 -39.17 -20.78
C ILE A 472 14.80 -39.99 -20.31
N SER A 473 15.28 -40.95 -21.11
CA SER A 473 16.45 -41.75 -20.74
C SER A 473 17.69 -40.89 -20.50
N ALA A 474 17.91 -39.86 -21.31
CA ALA A 474 19.03 -38.93 -21.14
C ALA A 474 18.94 -38.13 -19.83
N VAL A 475 17.73 -37.72 -19.43
CA VAL A 475 17.49 -37.02 -18.16
C VAL A 475 17.69 -37.98 -16.98
N LEU A 476 17.11 -39.18 -17.03
CA LEU A 476 17.21 -40.16 -15.94
C LEU A 476 18.67 -40.57 -15.68
N ALA A 477 19.47 -40.77 -16.73
CA ALA A 477 20.89 -41.12 -16.61
C ALA A 477 21.76 -40.05 -15.91
N LEU A 478 21.26 -38.81 -15.81
CA LEU A 478 21.97 -37.69 -15.17
C LEU A 478 21.50 -37.43 -13.73
N ILE A 479 20.34 -37.93 -13.33
CA ILE A 479 19.75 -37.70 -11.99
C ILE A 479 20.07 -38.87 -11.03
N GLY A 480 20.32 -40.08 -11.55
CA GLY A 480 20.58 -41.26 -10.73
C GLY A 480 21.13 -42.45 -11.48
#